data_AF-A0A6B3FUT6-F1
#
_entry.id   AF-A0A6B3FUT6-F1
#
_cell.length_a   1.000
_cell.length_b   1.000
_cell.length_c   1.000
_cell.angle_alpha   90.00
_cell.angle_beta   90.00
_cell.angle_gamma   90.00
#
_symmetry.space_group_name_H-M   'P 1'
#
loop_
_entity.id
_entity.type
_entity.pdbx_description
1 polymer ?
#
loop_
_entity_poly.entity_id
_entity_poly.type
_entity_poly.pdbx_seq_one_letter_code
_entity_poly.pdbx_strand_id
1 'polypeptide(L)' 'ETIVIPDPGPGEAVVKVQACGVCHTDLHYKQGGINDEFPFLLGHEAAGVVESVGEGVTDVAPGDFVVLNWRAVC' A
#
# COMPACT_ATOMS: atom_id res chain seq x y z
N GLU A 1 -9.45 1.18 13.98
CA GLU A 1 -10.71 1.28 13.23
C GLU A 1 -10.77 0.13 12.23
N THR A 2 -11.96 -0.35 11.90
CA THR A 2 -12.11 -1.36 10.84
C THR A 2 -12.23 -0.64 9.51
N ILE A 3 -11.35 -0.94 8.57
CA ILE A 3 -11.35 -0.37 7.22
C ILE A 3 -11.73 -1.47 6.23
N VAL A 4 -12.64 -1.16 5.31
CA VAL A 4 -13.01 -2.06 4.21
C VAL A 4 -12.10 -1.77 3.04
N ILE A 5 -11.37 -2.79 2.59
CA ILE A 5 -10.61 -2.73 1.34
C ILE A 5 -11.56 -3.15 0.21
N PRO A 6 -11.75 -2.32 -0.83
CA PRO A 6 -12.58 -2.69 -1.97
C PRO A 6 -11.91 -3.76 -2.83
N ASP A 7 -12.69 -4.42 -3.67
CA ASP A 7 -12.14 -5.28 -4.73
C ASP A 7 -11.26 -4.44 -5.67
N PRO A 8 -10.14 -4.99 -6.19
CA PRO A 8 -9.23 -4.24 -7.04
C PRO A 8 -9.90 -3.88 -8.38
N GLY A 9 -9.77 -2.61 -8.78
CA GLY A 9 -10.13 -2.16 -10.12
C GLY A 9 -9.13 -2.60 -11.20
N PRO A 10 -9.38 -2.28 -12.49
CA PRO A 10 -8.45 -2.60 -13.57
C PRO A 10 -7.04 -2.02 -13.29
N GLY A 11 -6.01 -2.86 -13.42
CA GLY A 11 -4.61 -2.49 -13.15
C GLY A 11 -4.20 -2.44 -11.68
N GLU A 12 -5.10 -2.77 -10.75
CA GLU A 12 -4.83 -2.73 -9.30
C GLU A 12 -4.62 -4.14 -8.72
N ALA A 13 -3.91 -4.22 -7.60
CA ALA A 13 -3.75 -5.45 -6.82
C ALA A 13 -4.03 -5.18 -5.34
N VAL A 14 -4.73 -6.10 -4.68
CA VAL A 14 -4.88 -6.10 -3.22
C VAL A 14 -3.78 -6.96 -2.64
N VAL A 15 -3.03 -6.40 -1.70
CA VAL A 15 -1.94 -7.09 -1.01
C VAL A 15 -2.32 -7.28 0.46
N LYS A 16 -2.29 -8.53 0.90
CA LYS A 16 -2.36 -8.87 2.32
C LYS A 16 -1.01 -8.56 2.97
N VAL A 17 -0.93 -7.38 3.58
CA VAL A 17 0.27 -6.88 4.26
C VAL A 17 0.65 -7.84 5.41
N GLN A 18 1.90 -8.30 5.39
CA GLN A 18 2.47 -9.14 6.45
C GLN A 18 3.30 -8.31 7.43
N ALA A 19 4.00 -7.31 6.94
CA ALA A 19 4.78 -6.36 7.73
C ALA A 19 4.83 -4.99 7.04
N CYS A 20 4.95 -3.94 7.83
CA CYS A 20 5.20 -2.58 7.35
C CYS A 20 6.20 -1.89 8.28
N GLY A 21 7.20 -1.24 7.70
CA GLY A 21 8.15 -0.39 8.40
C GLY A 21 7.49 0.85 8.98
N VAL A 22 8.17 1.47 9.93
CA VAL A 22 7.78 2.78 10.49
C VAL A 22 8.92 3.75 10.21
N CYS A 23 8.65 4.73 9.37
CA CYS A 23 9.62 5.71 8.94
C CYS A 23 9.30 7.10 9.50
N HIS A 24 10.31 7.95 9.60
CA HIS A 24 10.12 9.32 10.10
C HIS A 24 9.16 10.15 9.22
N THR A 25 9.07 9.82 7.93
CA THR A 25 8.12 10.44 7.00
C THR A 25 6.67 10.20 7.42
N ASP A 26 6.34 9.01 7.98
CA ASP A 26 4.99 8.75 8.49
C ASP A 26 4.65 9.70 9.65
N LEU A 27 5.62 9.99 10.51
CA LEU A 27 5.46 10.94 11.61
C LEU A 27 5.25 12.38 11.10
N HIS A 28 5.99 12.80 10.07
CA HIS A 28 5.81 14.11 9.46
C HIS A 28 4.40 14.30 8.88
N TYR A 29 3.87 13.32 8.16
CA TYR A 29 2.48 13.37 7.69
C TYR A 29 1.50 13.43 8.86
N LYS A 30 1.68 12.59 9.88
CA LYS A 30 0.84 12.59 11.08
C LYS A 30 0.77 13.96 11.77
N GLN A 31 1.82 14.76 11.69
CA GLN A 31 1.94 16.08 12.33
C GLN A 31 1.55 17.25 11.42
N GLY A 32 1.12 16.99 10.18
CA GLY A 32 0.80 18.05 9.23
C GLY A 32 2.03 18.73 8.62
N GLY A 33 3.21 18.09 8.72
CA GLY A 33 4.47 18.64 8.22
C GLY A 33 4.64 18.56 6.69
N ILE A 34 3.80 17.77 6.00
CA ILE A 34 3.78 17.66 4.53
C ILE A 34 2.52 18.31 3.95
N ASN A 35 1.33 17.93 4.44
CA ASN A 35 0.03 18.54 4.17
C ASN A 35 -0.94 18.20 5.32
N ASP A 36 -2.16 18.73 5.27
CA ASP A 36 -3.18 18.62 6.32
C ASP A 36 -4.50 17.96 5.86
N GLU A 37 -4.45 17.18 4.78
CA GLU A 37 -5.60 16.46 4.18
C GLU A 37 -5.96 15.18 4.96
N PHE A 38 -6.14 15.31 6.27
CA PHE A 38 -6.50 14.21 7.15
C PHE A 38 -7.94 13.69 6.87
N PRO A 39 -8.22 12.40 7.15
CA PRO A 39 -7.35 11.39 7.75
C PRO A 39 -6.45 10.64 6.74
N PHE A 40 -5.25 10.25 7.17
CA PHE A 40 -4.34 9.40 6.39
C PHE A 40 -4.30 7.96 6.91
N LEU A 41 -4.27 7.00 5.98
CA LEU A 41 -3.79 5.64 6.23
C LEU A 41 -2.28 5.63 5.89
N LEU A 42 -1.44 5.70 6.93
CA LEU A 42 0.02 5.79 6.80
C LEU A 42 0.67 4.42 6.57
N GLY A 43 1.99 4.42 6.35
CA GLY A 43 2.79 3.22 6.10
C GLY A 43 3.13 3.07 4.62
N HIS A 44 4.41 3.26 4.30
CA HIS A 44 4.91 3.27 2.92
C HIS A 44 6.08 2.31 2.69
N GLU A 45 6.34 1.43 3.67
CA GLU A 45 7.44 0.45 3.66
C GLU A 45 6.88 -0.96 3.92
N ALA A 46 5.91 -1.39 3.11
CA ALA A 46 5.17 -2.62 3.33
C ALA A 46 5.63 -3.78 2.44
N ALA A 47 5.51 -5.00 2.97
CA ALA A 47 5.66 -6.24 2.23
C ALA A 47 4.55 -7.22 2.60
N GLY A 48 4.16 -8.05 1.64
CA GLY A 48 3.07 -8.99 1.84
C GLY A 48 2.85 -9.91 0.66
N VAL A 49 1.67 -10.52 0.63
CA VAL A 49 1.28 -11.47 -0.40
C VAL A 49 0.11 -10.89 -1.19
N VAL A 50 0.16 -10.97 -2.52
CA VAL A 50 -0.96 -10.59 -3.38
C VAL A 50 -2.15 -11.49 -3.06
N GLU A 51 -3.28 -10.89 -2.67
CA GLU A 51 -4.52 -11.58 -2.35
C GLU A 51 -5.42 -11.70 -3.59
N SER A 52 -5.56 -10.60 -4.34
CA SER A 52 -6.34 -10.53 -5.57
C SER A 52 -5.79 -9.48 -6.52
N VAL A 53 -6.11 -9.62 -7.81
CA VAL A 53 -5.72 -8.67 -8.87
C VAL A 53 -6.95 -8.30 -9.70
N GLY A 54 -6.98 -7.07 -10.19
CA GLY A 54 -8.03 -6.59 -11.09
C GLY A 54 -7.75 -6.91 -12.55
N GLU A 55 -8.66 -6.49 -13.42
CA GLU A 55 -8.56 -6.73 -14.86
C GLU A 55 -7.26 -6.14 -15.46
N GLY A 56 -6.62 -6.90 -16.34
CA GLY A 56 -5.44 -6.44 -17.09
C GLY A 56 -4.11 -6.48 -16.33
N VAL A 57 -4.09 -6.86 -15.06
CA VAL A 57 -2.83 -7.07 -14.32
C VAL A 57 -2.14 -8.34 -14.80
N THR A 58 -0.90 -8.20 -15.27
CA THR A 58 -0.08 -9.32 -15.78
C THR A 58 1.24 -9.52 -15.06
N ASP A 59 1.68 -8.53 -14.28
CA ASP A 59 3.03 -8.52 -13.69
C ASP A 59 3.11 -9.25 -12.35
N VAL A 60 1.96 -9.48 -11.70
CA VAL A 60 1.82 -10.20 -10.43
C VAL A 60 0.54 -11.04 -10.44
N ALA A 61 0.50 -12.10 -9.63
CA ALA A 61 -0.66 -12.96 -9.45
C ALA A 61 -0.94 -13.23 -7.96
N PRO A 62 -2.17 -13.62 -7.59
CA PRO A 62 -2.48 -14.05 -6.22
C PRO A 62 -1.51 -15.14 -5.73
N GLY A 63 -0.96 -14.94 -4.53
CA GLY A 63 0.06 -15.81 -3.93
C GLY A 63 1.49 -15.29 -4.06
N ASP A 64 1.75 -14.32 -4.92
CA ASP A 64 3.09 -13.74 -5.07
C ASP A 64 3.48 -12.91 -3.85
N PHE A 65 4.75 -13.03 -3.43
CA PHE A 65 5.34 -12.15 -2.43
C PHE A 65 5.82 -10.86 -3.09
N VAL A 66 5.36 -9.72 -2.57
CA VAL A 66 5.64 -8.40 -3.14
C VAL A 66 6.11 -7.41 -2.07
N VAL A 67 6.93 -6.45 -2.52
CA VAL A 67 7.32 -5.27 -1.75
C VAL A 67 6.62 -4.06 -2.37
N LEU A 68 5.90 -3.29 -1.55
CA LEU A 68 5.21 -2.09 -1.98
C LEU A 68 6.19 -0.93 -2.03
N ASN A 69 6.60 -0.55 -3.24
CA ASN A 69 7.48 0.58 -3.44
C ASN A 69 6.68 1.88 -3.60
N TRP A 70 6.69 2.73 -2.57
CA TRP A 70 6.00 4.01 -2.58
C TRP A 70 6.68 5.08 -3.46
N ARG A 71 7.95 4.88 -3.81
CA ARG A 71 8.70 5.77 -4.68
C ARG A 71 9.48 4.94 -5.70
N ALA A 72 8.92 4.84 -6.90
CA ALA A 72 9.67 4.30 -8.03
C ALA A 72 11.01 5.04 -8.15
N VAL A 73 12.11 4.32 -7.98
CA VAL A 73 13.45 4.84 -8.30
C VAL A 73 13.73 4.54 -9.77
N CYS A 74 14.33 5.52 -10.44
CA CYS A 74 14.82 5.43 -11.82
C CYS A 74 15.70 4.19 -12.06
#